data_AF-A0A0L0BI60-F1
#
_entry.id   AF-A0A0L0BI60-F1
#
_cell.length_a   1.000
_cell.length_b   1.000
_cell.length_c   1.000
_cell.angle_alpha   90.00
_cell.angle_beta   90.00
_cell.angle_gamma   90.00
#
_symmetry.space_group_name_H-M   'P 1'
#
loop_
_entity.id
_entity.type
_entity.pdbx_description
1 polymer ?
#
loop_
_entity_poly.entity_id
_entity_poly.type
_entity_poly.pdbx_seq_one_letter_code
_entity_poly.pdbx_strand_id
1 'polypeptide(L)' 'MSDPSPSTAFVEAVTEQTLLTLSPERLSALAAAAAPTHAKLRTLAAVDLGETAPATSFDASWD' A
#
# COMPACT_ATOMS: atom_id res chain seq x y z
N MET A 1 -3.18 -19.16 8.74
CA MET A 1 -3.25 -17.68 8.64
C MET A 1 -2.47 -17.28 7.40
N SER A 2 -3.07 -16.54 6.47
CA SER A 2 -2.36 -16.07 5.27
C SER A 2 -1.22 -15.12 5.66
N ASP A 3 -0.08 -15.24 4.99
CA ASP A 3 1.09 -14.38 5.19
C ASP A 3 0.68 -12.90 5.04
N PRO A 4 0.96 -12.03 6.03
CA PRO A 4 0.64 -10.61 5.92
C PRO A 4 1.48 -9.90 4.86
N SER A 5 2.58 -10.50 4.40
CA SER A 5 3.50 -9.94 3.41
C SER A 5 2.87 -9.92 2.01
N PRO A 6 3.01 -8.82 1.25
CA PRO A 6 2.74 -8.88 -0.18
C PRO A 6 3.69 -9.87 -0.85
N SER A 7 3.22 -10.58 -1.89
CA SER A 7 4.09 -11.43 -2.70
C SER A 7 5.16 -10.58 -3.40
N THR A 8 6.35 -11.14 -3.62
CA THR A 8 7.43 -10.48 -4.36
C THR A 8 6.99 -10.01 -5.75
N ALA A 9 6.17 -10.81 -6.46
CA ALA A 9 5.62 -10.45 -7.77
C ALA A 9 4.72 -9.20 -7.73
N PHE A 10 3.94 -9.03 -6.65
CA PHE A 10 3.16 -7.81 -6.45
C PHE A 10 4.08 -6.59 -6.25
N VAL A 11 5.12 -6.74 -5.42
CA VAL A 11 6.07 -5.66 -5.16
C VAL A 11 6.81 -5.27 -6.44
N GLU A 12 7.26 -6.26 -7.22
CA GLU A 12 7.91 -6.05 -8.52
C GLU A 12 7.02 -5.24 -9.47
N ALA A 13 5.77 -5.66 -9.67
CA ALA A 13 4.82 -4.96 -10.54
C ALA A 13 4.56 -3.51 -10.11
N VAL A 14 4.47 -3.23 -8.81
CA VAL A 14 4.30 -1.86 -8.28
C VAL A 14 5.57 -1.03 -8.50
N THR A 15 6.74 -1.61 -8.26
CA THR A 15 8.02 -0.91 -8.45
C THR A 15 8.28 -0.59 -9.93
N GLU A 16 7.87 -1.46 -10.85
CA GLU A 16 7.93 -1.19 -12.30
C GLU A 16 7.03 -0.02 -12.72
N GLN A 17 5.79 0.06 -12.20
CA GLN A 17 4.88 1.18 -12.48
C GLN A 17 5.43 2.53 -12.03
N THR A 18 6.30 2.52 -11.00
CA THR A 18 6.98 3.71 -10.48
C THR A 18 8.36 3.92 -11.09
N LEU A 19 8.72 3.15 -12.13
CA LEU A 19 10.02 3.18 -12.80
C LEU A 19 11.20 2.94 -11.84
N LEU A 20 10.96 2.19 -10.76
CA LEU A 20 11.97 1.82 -9.77
C LEU A 20 12.43 0.39 -10.01
N THR A 21 13.51 0.20 -10.76
CA THR A 21 14.11 -1.13 -10.93
C THR A 21 14.89 -1.55 -9.69
N LEU A 22 14.58 -2.72 -9.13
CA LEU A 22 15.22 -3.26 -7.94
C LEU A 22 15.87 -4.62 -8.22
N SER A 23 16.94 -4.95 -7.49
CA SER A 23 17.48 -6.31 -7.52
C SER A 23 16.53 -7.28 -6.82
N PRO A 24 16.59 -8.60 -7.13
CA PRO A 24 15.75 -9.61 -6.48
C PRO A 24 15.83 -9.60 -4.95
N GLU A 25 17.03 -9.39 -4.39
CA GLU A 25 17.24 -9.31 -2.93
C GLU A 25 16.51 -8.10 -2.34
N ARG A 26 16.51 -6.96 -3.05
CA ARG A 26 15.82 -5.74 -2.62
C ARG A 26 14.31 -5.87 -2.73
N LEU A 27 13.80 -6.60 -3.72
CA LEU A 27 12.37 -6.93 -3.83
C LEU A 27 11.90 -7.77 -2.64
N SER A 28 12.65 -8.81 -2.27
CA SER A 28 12.32 -9.64 -1.10
C SER A 28 12.38 -8.85 0.21
N ALA A 29 13.39 -8.00 0.38
CA ALA A 29 13.52 -7.15 1.57
C ALA A 29 12.37 -6.13 1.66
N LEU A 30 11.98 -5.53 0.53
CA LEU A 30 10.86 -4.59 0.47
C LEU A 30 9.52 -5.26 0.76
N ALA A 31 9.28 -6.48 0.25
CA ALA A 31 8.10 -7.26 0.57
C ALA A 31 7.97 -7.53 2.08
N ALA A 32 9.06 -7.94 2.72
CA ALA A 32 9.10 -8.14 4.16
C ALA A 32 8.87 -6.84 4.94
N ALA A 33 9.49 -5.74 4.51
CA ALA A 33 9.32 -4.42 5.13
C ALA A 33 7.90 -3.86 4.97
N ALA A 34 7.20 -4.19 3.88
CA ALA A 34 5.83 -3.77 3.62
C ALA A 34 4.77 -4.58 4.39
N ALA A 35 5.12 -5.77 4.90
CA ALA A 35 4.19 -6.67 5.57
C ALA A 35 3.40 -6.04 6.73
N PRO A 36 4.00 -5.26 7.65
CA PRO A 36 3.26 -4.61 8.73
C PRO A 36 2.25 -3.56 8.22
N THR A 37 2.62 -2.83 7.18
CA THR A 37 1.72 -1.83 6.55
C THR A 37 0.55 -2.53 5.86
N HIS A 38 0.81 -3.60 5.11
CA HIS A 38 -0.26 -4.39 4.48
C HIS A 38 -1.19 -5.04 5.51
N ALA A 39 -0.68 -5.51 6.65
CA ALA A 39 -1.52 -5.99 7.74
C ALA A 39 -2.46 -4.90 8.26
N LYS A 40 -1.95 -3.69 8.52
CA LYS A 40 -2.76 -2.54 8.97
C LYS A 40 -3.80 -2.15 7.92
N LEU A 41 -3.43 -2.11 6.64
CA LEU A 41 -4.35 -1.80 5.54
C LEU A 41 -5.48 -2.82 5.43
N ARG A 42 -5.22 -4.12 5.63
CA ARG A 42 -6.29 -5.14 5.67
C ARG A 42 -7.26 -4.92 6.82
N THR A 43 -6.75 -4.55 8.01
CA THR A 43 -7.60 -4.20 9.15
C THR A 43 -8.47 -2.98 8.84
N LEU A 44 -7.90 -1.94 8.22
CA LEU A 44 -8.64 -0.74 7.82
C LEU A 44 -9.67 -1.03 6.72
N ALA A 45 -9.35 -1.89 5.75
CA ALA A 45 -10.25 -2.26 4.67
C ALA A 45 -11.49 -3.04 5.13
N ALA A 46 -11.45 -3.62 6.34
CA ALA A 46 -12.60 -4.29 6.94
C ALA A 46 -13.57 -3.30 7.63
N VAL A 47 -13.21 -2.03 7.76
CA VAL A 47 -14.06 -1.00 8.36
C VAL A 47 -15.06 -0.51 7.32
N ASP A 48 -16.36 -0.62 7.62
CA ASP A 48 -17.40 0.04 6.84
C ASP A 48 -17.39 1.54 7.12
N LEU A 49 -17.11 2.33 6.09
CA LEU A 49 -17.04 3.78 6.18
C LEU A 49 -18.39 4.45 5.94
N GLY A 50 -19.40 3.77 5.38
CA GLY A 50 -20.68 4.38 5.04
C GLY A 50 -20.52 5.69 4.24
N GLU A 51 -21.22 6.75 4.66
CA GLU A 51 -21.11 8.10 4.07
C GLU A 51 -20.01 8.97 4.71
N THR A 52 -19.01 8.35 5.37
CA THR A 52 -17.92 9.10 6.01
C THR A 52 -17.12 9.87 4.97
N ALA A 53 -17.26 11.20 5.00
CA ALA A 53 -16.48 12.08 4.15
C ALA A 53 -14.98 12.04 4.52
N PRO A 54 -14.08 12.29 3.54
CA PRO A 54 -12.67 12.45 3.82
C PRO A 54 -12.42 13.54 4.86
N ALA A 55 -11.45 13.33 5.76
CA ALA A 55 -11.13 14.28 6.83
C ALA A 55 -10.69 15.67 6.32
N THR A 56 -10.20 15.73 5.09
CA THR A 56 -9.86 16.97 4.40
C THR A 56 -10.52 16.98 3.02
N SER A 57 -11.27 18.04 2.71
CA SER A 57 -11.77 18.32 1.38
C SER A 57 -10.75 19.14 0.59
N PHE A 58 -10.72 18.96 -0.73
CA PHE A 58 -10.04 19.90 -1.61
C PHE A 58 -10.83 21.22 -1.62
N ASP A 59 -10.16 22.32 -1.28
CA ASP A 59 -10.69 23.66 -1.49
C ASP A 59 -10.06 24.25 -2.76
N ALA A 60 -10.91 24.56 -3.73
CA ALA A 60 -10.51 25.13 -5.00
C ALA A 60 -10.49 26.66 -4.98
N SER A 61 -10.86 27.32 -3.87
CA SER A 61 -10.77 28.77 -3.79
C SER A 61 -9.30 29.18 -3.71
N TRP A 62 -8.82 29.79 -4.79
CA TRP A 62 -7.59 30.56 -4.80
C TRP A 62 -7.95 31.98 -4.37
N ASP A 63 -7.86 32.28 -3.07
CA ASP A 63 -7.80 33.66 -2.55
C ASP A 63 -6.37 34.22 -2.66
#